data_AF-A0A1M7TN62-F1
#
_entry.id   AF-A0A1M7TN62-F1
#
_cell.length_a   1.000
_cell.length_b   1.000
_cell.length_c   1.000
_cell.angle_alpha   90.00
_cell.angle_beta   90.00
_cell.angle_gamma   90.00
#
_symmetry.space_group_name_H-M   'P 1'
#
loop_
_entity.id
_entity.type
_entity.pdbx_description
1 polymer ?
#
loop_
_entity_poly.entity_id
_entity_poly.type
_entity_poly.pdbx_seq_one_letter_code
_entity_poly.pdbx_strand_id
1 'polypeptide(L)'
;MNTLFDNAIQSIQLGIEDYESNDARRPLSAARNFYAGVLLLAKEVLVRAAPQANPRDVVGANYKPLLDGSGNIKFVSGTRTIDFNEIGERFKAFGLKIDQASLKDLSRIRNDMEHLYTQANRESVREAIAKAFPVVVDLFRQMNEEPHERLGSSWAVMLNAKALYERELKQCTETFDGVDWRSQALSEASRPCPQCGSHLVYRIDRTRNESGFADAQCRQCGERIDAITLMEAALEAHFEYERYAAVKDGGEDPLGICPECTTKTYVMFNEENQCTNCFMSLEECARCYASLTPNNVSHDSSSLCGYCSNLLSKDD
;
A
#
# COMPACT_ATOMS: atom_id res chain seq x y z
N MET A 1 19.17 31.19 6.73
CA MET A 1 19.34 29.80 6.26
C MET A 1 18.16 29.04 6.79
N ASN A 2 17.33 28.44 5.93
CA ASN A 2 16.20 27.63 6.38
C ASN A 2 16.72 26.36 7.06
N THR A 3 16.17 26.03 8.22
CA THR A 3 16.45 24.78 8.90
C THR A 3 15.80 23.60 8.17
N LEU A 4 16.21 22.37 8.51
CA LEU A 4 15.54 21.16 8.01
C LEU A 4 14.04 21.19 8.33
N PHE A 5 13.70 21.61 9.54
CA PHE A 5 12.33 21.82 9.98
C PHE A 5 11.60 22.86 9.13
N ASP A 6 12.16 24.07 8.91
CA ASP A 6 11.49 25.12 8.11
C ASP A 6 11.21 24.66 6.68
N ASN A 7 12.13 23.90 6.08
CA ASN A 7 11.93 23.33 4.75
C ASN A 7 10.81 22.28 4.75
N ALA A 8 10.75 21.43 5.78
CA ALA A 8 9.66 20.45 5.94
C ALA A 8 8.30 21.15 6.01
N ILE A 9 8.18 22.19 6.85
CA ILE A 9 6.96 22.98 7.02
C ILE A 9 6.54 23.63 5.71
N GLN A 10 7.44 24.34 5.03
CA GLN A 10 7.15 25.01 3.75
C GLN A 10 6.72 24.01 2.68
N SER A 11 7.38 22.84 2.58
CA SER A 11 7.00 21.80 1.62
C SER A 11 5.62 21.20 1.91
N ILE A 12 5.27 20.99 3.19
CA ILE A 12 3.93 20.54 3.56
C ILE A 12 2.89 21.60 3.20
N GLN A 13 3.13 22.87 3.55
CA GLN A 13 2.22 23.97 3.25
C GLN A 13 1.96 24.10 1.74
N LEU A 14 3.01 24.15 0.93
CA LEU A 14 2.90 24.17 -0.53
C LEU A 14 2.18 22.93 -1.07
N GLY A 15 2.43 21.77 -0.48
CA GLY A 15 1.71 20.53 -0.81
C GLY A 15 0.21 20.63 -0.56
N ILE A 16 -0.19 21.26 0.56
CA ILE A 16 -1.61 21.48 0.90
C ILE A 16 -2.24 22.58 0.04
N GLU A 17 -1.53 23.66 -0.26
CA GLU A 17 -2.00 24.70 -1.17
C GLU A 17 -2.25 24.16 -2.58
N ASP A 18 -1.32 23.35 -3.10
CA ASP A 18 -1.49 22.66 -4.37
C ASP A 18 -2.63 21.62 -4.29
N TYR A 19 -2.81 20.96 -3.14
CA TYR A 19 -3.92 20.03 -2.90
C TYR A 19 -5.27 20.71 -3.00
N GLU A 20 -5.43 21.96 -2.56
CA GLU A 20 -6.69 22.71 -2.64
C GLU A 20 -6.97 23.28 -4.03
N SER A 21 -5.94 23.38 -4.87
CA SER A 21 -6.08 23.99 -6.19
C SER A 21 -7.05 23.23 -7.11
N ASN A 22 -7.78 23.99 -7.94
CA ASN A 22 -8.65 23.45 -8.98
C ASN A 22 -7.92 23.19 -10.31
N ASP A 23 -6.63 23.54 -10.42
CA ASP A 23 -5.83 23.29 -11.62
C ASP A 23 -5.43 21.81 -11.71
N ALA A 24 -5.76 21.16 -12.83
CA ALA A 24 -5.54 19.73 -13.06
C ALA A 24 -4.06 19.30 -13.00
N ARG A 25 -3.11 20.24 -13.07
CA ARG A 25 -1.65 19.95 -12.96
C ARG A 25 -1.17 19.92 -11.51
N ARG A 26 -1.91 20.54 -10.60
CA ARG A 26 -1.53 20.73 -9.19
C ARG A 26 -1.56 19.49 -8.31
N PRO A 27 -2.40 18.46 -8.55
CA PRO A 27 -2.39 17.25 -7.73
C PRO A 27 -1.02 16.58 -7.68
N LEU A 28 -0.34 16.50 -8.83
CA LEU A 28 1.02 15.94 -8.90
C LEU A 28 2.05 16.79 -8.14
N SER A 29 1.92 18.12 -8.23
CA SER A 29 2.75 19.04 -7.44
C SER A 29 2.50 18.88 -5.94
N ALA A 30 1.22 18.73 -5.55
CA ALA A 30 0.79 18.48 -4.18
C ALA A 30 1.43 17.21 -3.62
N ALA A 31 1.37 16.10 -4.37
CA ALA A 31 1.97 14.83 -3.94
C ALA A 31 3.49 14.97 -3.73
N ARG A 32 4.20 15.61 -4.66
CA ARG A 32 5.65 15.81 -4.57
C ARG A 32 6.04 16.66 -3.37
N ASN A 33 5.42 17.83 -3.22
CA ASN A 33 5.75 18.78 -2.16
C ASN A 33 5.36 18.20 -0.79
N PHE A 34 4.16 17.65 -0.68
CA PHE A 34 3.70 17.04 0.57
C PHE A 34 4.58 15.86 0.97
N TYR A 35 4.85 14.90 0.07
CA TYR A 35 5.70 13.74 0.35
C TYR A 35 7.11 14.15 0.78
N ALA A 36 7.74 15.08 0.03
CA ALA A 36 9.06 15.60 0.40
C ALA A 36 9.05 16.26 1.79
N GLY A 37 8.01 17.04 2.08
CA GLY A 37 7.82 17.66 3.39
C GLY A 37 7.70 16.64 4.53
N VAL A 38 6.91 15.57 4.35
CA VAL A 38 6.80 14.49 5.34
C VAL A 38 8.15 13.79 5.58
N LEU A 39 8.92 13.50 4.53
CA LEU A 39 10.25 12.88 4.69
C LEU A 39 11.23 13.79 5.42
N LEU A 40 11.21 15.10 5.14
CA LEU A 40 12.05 16.07 5.85
C LEU A 40 11.63 16.18 7.32
N LEU A 41 10.32 16.17 7.60
CA LEU A 41 9.79 16.20 8.96
C LEU A 41 10.21 14.94 9.74
N ALA A 42 10.15 13.75 9.12
CA ALA A 42 10.62 12.51 9.73
C ALA A 42 12.12 12.54 10.03
N LYS A 43 12.94 13.11 9.13
CA LYS A 43 14.37 13.33 9.36
C LYS A 43 14.61 14.29 10.53
N GLU A 44 13.81 15.33 10.66
CA GLU A 44 13.89 16.25 11.80
C GLU A 44 13.57 15.55 13.13
N VAL A 45 12.56 14.66 13.18
CA VAL A 45 12.29 13.85 14.38
C VAL A 45 13.54 13.08 14.81
N LEU A 46 14.20 12.40 13.86
CA LEU A 46 15.42 11.65 14.14
C LEU A 46 16.54 12.54 14.69
N VAL A 47 16.73 13.73 14.09
CA VAL A 47 17.74 14.70 14.55
C VAL A 47 17.45 15.16 15.97
N ARG A 48 16.19 15.49 16.30
CA ARG A 48 15.80 15.92 17.65
C ARG A 48 15.87 14.82 18.69
N ALA A 49 15.67 13.56 18.29
CA ALA A 49 15.83 12.40 19.17
C ALA A 49 17.29 12.15 19.57
N ALA A 50 18.26 12.69 18.81
CA ALA A 50 19.69 12.55 19.08
C ALA A 50 20.38 13.93 19.24
N PRO A 51 20.03 14.73 20.27
CA PRO A 51 20.40 16.15 20.36
C PRO A 51 21.90 16.41 20.51
N GLN A 52 22.69 15.40 20.93
CA GLN A 52 24.14 15.48 21.06
C GLN A 52 24.89 14.96 19.82
N ALA A 53 24.18 14.33 18.88
CA ALA A 53 24.77 13.81 17.66
C ALA A 53 24.86 14.91 16.60
N ASN A 54 25.80 14.75 15.66
CA ASN A 54 25.81 15.58 14.47
C ASN A 54 24.59 15.21 13.60
N PRO A 55 23.72 16.17 13.22
CA PRO A 55 22.54 15.87 12.39
C PRO A 55 22.88 15.10 11.11
N ARG A 56 24.04 15.37 10.49
CA ARG A 56 24.48 14.66 9.28
C ARG A 56 24.74 13.18 9.54
N ASP A 57 25.26 12.85 10.70
CA ASP A 57 25.49 11.46 11.10
C ASP A 57 24.18 10.77 11.51
N VAL A 58 23.11 11.52 11.81
CA VAL A 58 21.79 10.94 12.10
C VAL A 58 21.04 10.57 10.82
N VAL A 59 21.02 11.49 9.84
CA VAL A 59 20.27 11.32 8.59
C VAL A 59 21.14 10.79 7.44
N GLY A 60 22.41 10.52 7.69
CA GLY A 60 23.35 9.97 6.72
C GLY A 60 23.03 8.50 6.41
N ALA A 61 23.09 8.16 5.12
CA ALA A 61 22.70 6.82 4.69
C ALA A 61 23.89 5.86 4.54
N ASN A 62 25.07 6.39 4.19
CA ASN A 62 26.30 5.62 4.05
C ASN A 62 27.40 6.23 4.91
N TYR A 63 28.22 5.40 5.53
CA TYR A 63 29.34 5.83 6.37
C TYR A 63 30.66 5.27 5.86
N LYS A 64 31.71 6.09 5.93
CA LYS A 64 33.07 5.66 5.60
C LYS A 64 33.97 5.78 6.84
N PRO A 65 34.81 4.77 7.13
CA PRO A 65 35.82 4.90 8.17
C PRO A 65 36.92 5.84 7.70
N LEU A 66 37.25 6.83 8.52
CA LEU A 66 38.36 7.75 8.34
C LEU A 66 39.21 7.78 9.61
N LEU A 67 40.52 8.00 9.48
CA LEU A 67 41.38 8.17 10.64
C LEU A 67 41.12 9.53 11.30
N ASP A 68 41.03 9.54 12.63
CA ASP A 68 40.77 10.76 13.43
C ASP A 68 42.04 11.60 13.73
N GLY A 69 43.18 11.20 13.16
CA GLY A 69 44.49 11.83 13.40
C GLY A 69 45.19 11.37 14.69
N SER A 70 44.50 10.63 15.57
CA SER A 70 45.07 9.97 16.77
C SER A 70 45.24 8.46 16.58
N GLY A 71 44.98 7.97 15.36
CA GLY A 71 45.08 6.55 15.01
C GLY A 71 43.79 5.76 15.25
N ASN A 72 42.70 6.40 15.69
CA ASN A 72 41.39 5.74 15.79
C ASN A 72 40.57 5.93 14.51
N ILE A 73 39.53 5.12 14.36
CA ILE A 73 38.57 5.22 13.27
C ILE A 73 37.39 6.09 13.70
N LYS A 74 37.11 7.13 12.93
CA LYS A 74 35.87 7.89 12.96
C LYS A 74 35.03 7.56 11.73
N PHE A 75 33.76 7.24 11.93
CA PHE A 75 32.81 7.11 10.84
C PHE A 75 32.28 8.49 10.45
N VAL A 76 32.29 8.79 9.16
CA VAL A 76 31.75 10.04 8.62
C VAL A 76 30.69 9.72 7.57
N SER A 77 29.54 10.36 7.68
CA SER A 77 28.45 10.22 6.70
C SER A 77 28.85 10.75 5.31
N GLY A 78 28.44 10.06 4.25
CA GLY A 78 28.50 10.57 2.88
C GLY A 78 27.50 11.70 2.61
N THR A 79 27.36 12.08 1.33
CA THR A 79 26.41 13.13 0.89
C THR A 79 24.96 12.63 0.76
N ARG A 80 24.79 11.31 0.59
CA ARG A 80 23.46 10.67 0.51
C ARG A 80 22.82 10.65 1.90
N THR A 81 21.58 11.16 1.97
CA THR A 81 20.74 11.04 3.17
C THR A 81 19.78 9.87 3.04
N ILE A 82 19.27 9.40 4.16
CA ILE A 82 18.35 8.26 4.24
C ILE A 82 17.10 8.49 3.38
N ASP A 83 16.67 7.45 2.66
CA ASP A 83 15.41 7.39 1.92
C ASP A 83 14.23 6.94 2.82
N PHE A 84 13.06 6.71 2.21
CA PHE A 84 11.85 6.32 2.93
C PHE A 84 12.00 5.01 3.71
N ASN A 85 12.58 3.98 3.10
CA ASN A 85 12.76 2.69 3.75
C ASN A 85 13.80 2.79 4.88
N GLU A 86 14.90 3.48 4.61
CA GLU A 86 15.98 3.72 5.58
C GLU A 86 15.51 4.59 6.77
N ILE A 87 14.56 5.52 6.56
CA ILE A 87 13.88 6.25 7.64
C ILE A 87 13.16 5.26 8.55
N GLY A 88 12.38 4.34 7.99
CA GLY A 88 11.68 3.30 8.77
C GLY A 88 12.63 2.48 9.65
N GLU A 89 13.73 2.02 9.08
CA GLU A 89 14.78 1.29 9.80
C GLU A 89 15.42 2.13 10.90
N ARG A 90 15.69 3.42 10.62
CA ARG A 90 16.30 4.34 11.60
C ARG A 90 15.36 4.65 12.76
N PHE A 91 14.07 4.87 12.48
CA PHE A 91 13.04 5.04 13.52
C PHE A 91 13.01 3.82 14.44
N LYS A 92 12.97 2.61 13.87
CA LYS A 92 13.02 1.36 14.64
C LYS A 92 14.28 1.27 15.50
N ALA A 93 15.45 1.61 14.95
CA ALA A 93 16.71 1.60 15.68
C ALA A 93 16.74 2.61 16.84
N PHE A 94 16.03 3.73 16.72
CA PHE A 94 15.92 4.77 17.76
C PHE A 94 14.77 4.51 18.75
N GLY A 95 14.03 3.40 18.59
CA GLY A 95 12.85 3.11 19.41
C GLY A 95 11.65 4.02 19.13
N LEU A 96 11.64 4.69 17.98
CA LEU A 96 10.57 5.56 17.51
C LEU A 96 9.60 4.80 16.60
N LYS A 97 8.42 5.38 16.36
CA LYS A 97 7.39 4.80 15.51
C LYS A 97 7.02 5.74 14.37
N ILE A 98 6.84 5.18 13.18
CA ILE A 98 6.33 5.88 12.01
C ILE A 98 5.43 4.92 11.23
N ASP A 99 4.23 5.37 10.88
CA ASP A 99 3.30 4.61 10.07
C ASP A 99 3.68 4.73 8.58
N GLN A 100 4.59 3.84 8.15
CA GLN A 100 4.99 3.75 6.75
C GLN A 100 3.86 3.24 5.85
N ALA A 101 2.90 2.48 6.39
CA ALA A 101 1.80 1.95 5.60
C ALA A 101 0.92 3.07 5.05
N SER A 102 0.61 4.07 5.89
CA SER A 102 -0.14 5.27 5.48
C SER A 102 0.57 6.15 4.44
N LEU A 103 1.87 5.96 4.22
CA LEU A 103 2.65 6.68 3.20
C LEU A 103 2.88 5.87 1.91
N LYS A 104 2.52 4.58 1.89
CA LYS A 104 2.82 3.67 0.77
C LYS A 104 2.16 4.12 -0.54
N ASP A 105 0.87 4.46 -0.48
CA ASP A 105 0.12 4.96 -1.66
C ASP A 105 0.76 6.24 -2.22
N LEU A 106 1.12 7.17 -1.34
CA LEU A 106 1.74 8.44 -1.71
C LEU A 106 3.15 8.24 -2.30
N SER A 107 3.94 7.33 -1.72
CA SER A 107 5.25 6.96 -2.24
C SER A 107 5.15 6.30 -3.62
N ARG A 108 4.18 5.40 -3.83
CA ARG A 108 3.94 4.75 -5.13
C ARG A 108 3.60 5.78 -6.19
N ILE A 109 2.62 6.64 -5.93
CA ILE A 109 2.23 7.74 -6.83
C ILE A 109 3.45 8.59 -7.19
N ARG A 110 4.26 8.99 -6.21
CA ARG A 110 5.48 9.77 -6.46
C ARG A 110 6.48 9.03 -7.35
N ASN A 111 6.66 7.73 -7.17
CA ASN A 111 7.59 6.92 -7.98
C ASN A 111 7.08 6.72 -9.41
N ASP A 112 5.79 6.42 -9.59
CA ASP A 112 5.17 6.26 -10.92
C ASP A 112 5.28 7.54 -11.75
N MET A 113 5.23 8.71 -11.09
CA MET A 113 5.46 10.00 -11.71
C MET A 113 6.90 10.21 -12.21
N GLU A 114 7.90 9.61 -11.58
CA GLU A 114 9.30 9.67 -12.02
C GLU A 114 9.58 8.74 -13.21
N HIS A 115 8.74 7.72 -13.39
CA HIS A 115 8.85 6.73 -14.45
C HIS A 115 7.95 6.99 -15.67
N LEU A 116 7.35 8.20 -15.79
CA LEU A 116 6.54 8.65 -16.96
C LEU A 116 5.25 7.84 -17.24
N TYR A 117 4.78 7.00 -16.32
CA TYR A 117 3.59 6.14 -16.49
C TYR A 117 2.47 6.42 -15.46
N THR A 118 2.29 7.66 -15.00
CA THR A 118 1.23 7.91 -14.00
C THR A 118 -0.17 7.83 -14.63
N GLN A 119 -0.92 6.77 -14.30
CA GLN A 119 -2.39 6.71 -14.48
C GLN A 119 -3.15 7.29 -13.27
N ALA A 120 -2.44 7.76 -12.24
CA ALA A 120 -3.06 8.34 -11.05
C ALA A 120 -3.83 9.61 -11.43
N ASN A 121 -5.16 9.58 -11.23
CA ASN A 121 -6.00 10.74 -11.40
C ASN A 121 -5.93 11.65 -10.17
N ARG A 122 -6.44 12.88 -10.31
CA ARG A 122 -6.41 13.90 -9.26
C ARG A 122 -6.95 13.39 -7.92
N GLU A 123 -7.95 12.55 -8.01
CA GLU A 123 -8.71 12.05 -6.88
C GLU A 123 -7.92 11.03 -6.06
N SER A 124 -7.22 10.08 -6.71
CA SER A 124 -6.38 9.11 -6.02
C SER A 124 -5.17 9.76 -5.34
N VAL A 125 -4.63 10.82 -5.95
CA VAL A 125 -3.59 11.65 -5.33
C VAL A 125 -4.10 12.34 -4.07
N ARG A 126 -5.30 12.94 -4.13
CA ARG A 126 -5.91 13.60 -2.98
C ARG A 126 -6.19 12.62 -1.84
N GLU A 127 -6.68 11.42 -2.17
CA GLU A 127 -6.87 10.35 -1.19
C GLU A 127 -5.56 9.94 -0.53
N ALA A 128 -4.49 9.70 -1.31
CA ALA A 128 -3.18 9.32 -0.77
C ALA A 128 -2.59 10.39 0.16
N ILE A 129 -2.73 11.67 -0.20
CA ILE A 129 -2.33 12.79 0.66
C ILE A 129 -3.14 12.81 1.96
N ALA A 130 -4.47 12.64 1.89
CA ALA A 130 -5.33 12.65 3.07
C ALA A 130 -5.05 11.46 4.02
N LYS A 131 -4.77 10.27 3.48
CA LYS A 131 -4.32 9.11 4.26
C LYS A 131 -3.01 9.35 4.99
N ALA A 132 -2.13 10.19 4.44
CA ALA A 132 -0.83 10.51 5.02
C ALA A 132 -0.89 11.58 6.14
N PHE A 133 -2.01 12.30 6.31
CA PHE A 133 -2.12 13.36 7.33
C PHE A 133 -1.86 12.90 8.77
N PRO A 134 -2.35 11.73 9.25
CA PRO A 134 -2.04 11.25 10.59
C PRO A 134 -0.54 11.10 10.85
N VAL A 135 0.25 10.73 9.83
CA VAL A 135 1.70 10.62 9.98
C VAL A 135 2.32 11.96 10.29
N VAL A 136 1.88 13.04 9.62
CA VAL A 136 2.34 14.39 9.93
C VAL A 136 2.03 14.76 11.39
N VAL A 137 0.81 14.48 11.85
CA VAL A 137 0.39 14.74 13.24
C VAL A 137 1.26 14.00 14.24
N ASP A 138 1.54 12.71 14.00
CA ASP A 138 2.36 11.90 14.88
C ASP A 138 3.83 12.35 14.90
N LEU A 139 4.36 12.83 13.78
CA LEU A 139 5.71 13.41 13.72
C LEU A 139 5.80 14.73 14.52
N PHE A 140 4.81 15.61 14.41
CA PHE A 140 4.73 16.81 15.26
C PHE A 140 4.67 16.45 16.74
N ARG A 141 3.84 15.46 17.12
CA ARG A 141 3.73 14.99 18.50
C ARG A 141 5.06 14.45 19.03
N GLN A 142 5.80 13.69 18.22
CA GLN A 142 7.12 13.16 18.59
C GLN A 142 8.18 14.25 18.82
N MET A 143 8.02 15.42 18.19
CA MET A 143 8.88 16.59 18.42
C MET A 143 8.36 17.54 19.49
N ASN A 144 7.21 17.24 20.09
CA ASN A 144 6.49 18.12 21.01
C ASN A 144 6.22 19.51 20.41
N GLU A 145 5.77 19.52 19.15
CA GLU A 145 5.43 20.71 18.37
C GLU A 145 3.93 20.73 18.06
N GLU A 146 3.34 21.92 17.99
CA GLU A 146 1.92 22.11 17.71
C GLU A 146 1.68 22.34 16.21
N PRO A 147 0.97 21.43 15.50
CA PRO A 147 0.78 21.54 14.04
C PRO A 147 0.09 22.83 13.61
N HIS A 148 -0.85 23.33 14.41
CA HIS A 148 -1.64 24.52 14.08
C HIS A 148 -0.79 25.80 14.09
N GLU A 149 0.22 25.88 14.98
CA GLU A 149 1.15 27.01 15.04
C GLU A 149 2.13 27.00 13.87
N ARG A 150 2.50 25.82 13.38
CA ARG A 150 3.53 25.64 12.35
C ARG A 150 2.98 25.65 10.93
N LEU A 151 1.83 25.01 10.71
CA LEU A 151 1.23 24.85 9.38
C LEU A 151 0.23 25.95 9.04
N GLY A 152 -0.28 26.72 10.01
CA GLY A 152 -1.21 27.82 9.76
C GLY A 152 -2.52 27.32 9.12
N SER A 153 -2.98 27.98 8.04
CA SER A 153 -4.22 27.63 7.36
C SER A 153 -4.23 26.22 6.79
N SER A 154 -3.07 25.70 6.36
CA SER A 154 -2.94 24.33 5.84
C SER A 154 -3.39 23.28 6.87
N TRP A 155 -3.27 23.57 8.17
CA TRP A 155 -3.74 22.66 9.21
C TRP A 155 -5.26 22.44 9.18
N ALA A 156 -6.04 23.51 9.02
CA ALA A 156 -7.50 23.42 8.96
C ALA A 156 -7.97 22.62 7.73
N VAL A 157 -7.27 22.79 6.60
CA VAL A 157 -7.52 22.04 5.37
C VAL A 157 -7.29 20.55 5.60
N MET A 158 -6.17 20.19 6.22
CA MET A 158 -5.85 18.80 6.54
C MET A 158 -6.93 18.14 7.41
N LEU A 159 -7.36 18.82 8.47
CA LEU A 159 -8.42 18.33 9.35
C LEU A 159 -9.74 18.10 8.61
N ASN A 160 -10.17 19.08 7.80
CA ASN A 160 -11.43 18.99 7.04
C ASN A 160 -11.40 17.87 6.00
N ALA A 161 -10.31 17.78 5.23
CA ALA A 161 -10.13 16.74 4.22
C ALA A 161 -10.06 15.33 4.86
N LYS A 162 -9.37 15.18 6.00
CA LYS A 162 -9.34 13.90 6.73
C LYS A 162 -10.72 13.50 7.21
N ALA A 163 -11.43 14.41 7.88
CA ALA A 163 -12.75 14.12 8.44
C ALA A 163 -13.77 13.75 7.37
N LEU A 164 -13.74 14.44 6.22
CA LEU A 164 -14.56 14.10 5.06
C LEU A 164 -14.21 12.70 4.56
N TYR A 165 -12.92 12.44 4.28
CA TYR A 165 -12.47 11.16 3.74
C TYR A 165 -12.82 9.98 4.67
N GLU A 166 -12.57 10.10 5.97
CA GLU A 166 -12.89 9.04 6.95
C GLU A 166 -14.39 8.74 7.00
N ARG A 167 -15.23 9.77 6.95
CA ARG A 167 -16.68 9.60 6.94
C ARG A 167 -17.14 8.87 5.68
N GLU A 168 -16.66 9.30 4.50
CA GLU A 168 -17.04 8.67 3.23
C GLU A 168 -16.51 7.23 3.15
N LEU A 169 -15.27 6.99 3.58
CA LEU A 169 -14.67 5.65 3.61
C LEU A 169 -15.47 4.71 4.51
N LYS A 170 -15.79 5.14 5.73
CA LYS A 170 -16.61 4.36 6.66
C LYS A 170 -17.97 3.99 6.05
N GLN A 171 -18.68 4.97 5.49
CA GLN A 171 -19.97 4.71 4.84
C GLN A 171 -19.85 3.72 3.68
N CYS A 172 -18.77 3.80 2.90
CA CYS A 172 -18.49 2.88 1.81
C CYS A 172 -18.21 1.47 2.32
N THR A 173 -17.33 1.31 3.32
CA THR A 173 -16.98 0.00 3.90
C THR A 173 -18.19 -0.70 4.54
N GLU A 174 -19.00 0.03 5.30
CA GLU A 174 -20.21 -0.51 5.96
C GLU A 174 -21.25 -1.08 4.96
N THR A 175 -21.17 -0.72 3.67
CA THR A 175 -22.06 -1.32 2.66
C THR A 175 -21.76 -2.79 2.37
N PHE A 176 -20.57 -3.26 2.73
CA PHE A 176 -20.14 -4.66 2.56
C PHE A 176 -20.31 -5.51 3.83
N ASP A 177 -20.77 -4.92 4.93
CA ASP A 177 -21.04 -5.66 6.16
C ASP A 177 -22.07 -6.77 5.91
N GLY A 178 -21.75 -7.98 6.37
CA GLY A 178 -22.62 -9.15 6.26
C GLY A 178 -22.56 -9.88 4.92
N VAL A 179 -21.69 -9.48 3.98
CA VAL A 179 -21.43 -10.28 2.77
C VAL A 179 -20.68 -11.57 3.15
N ASP A 180 -21.17 -12.72 2.68
CA ASP A 180 -20.54 -14.02 2.81
C ASP A 180 -19.45 -14.18 1.76
N TRP A 181 -18.23 -13.74 2.09
CA TRP A 181 -17.06 -13.81 1.21
C TRP A 181 -16.51 -15.23 1.04
N ARG A 182 -16.82 -16.14 1.98
CA ARG A 182 -16.28 -17.51 2.06
C ARG A 182 -14.75 -17.63 1.97
N SER A 183 -14.04 -16.53 2.16
CA SER A 183 -12.57 -16.44 2.16
C SER A 183 -12.16 -15.40 3.17
N GLN A 184 -11.19 -15.76 4.01
CA GLN A 184 -10.66 -14.85 5.02
C GLN A 184 -9.91 -13.72 4.34
N ALA A 185 -9.04 -14.05 3.38
CA ALA A 185 -8.29 -13.07 2.59
C ALA A 185 -9.21 -12.00 1.97
N LEU A 186 -10.31 -12.42 1.34
CA LEU A 186 -11.27 -11.49 0.71
C LEU A 186 -12.11 -10.70 1.73
N SER A 187 -12.37 -11.28 2.91
CA SER A 187 -13.09 -10.58 3.99
C SER A 187 -12.27 -9.42 4.57
N GLU A 188 -10.95 -9.62 4.72
CA GLU A 188 -10.00 -8.65 5.27
C GLU A 188 -9.45 -7.69 4.20
N ALA A 189 -9.63 -8.02 2.92
CA ALA A 189 -9.13 -7.22 1.81
C ALA A 189 -9.75 -5.81 1.75
N SER A 190 -8.88 -4.85 1.45
CA SER A 190 -9.31 -3.54 0.98
C SER A 190 -9.95 -3.66 -0.40
N ARG A 191 -10.86 -2.74 -0.76
CA ARG A 191 -11.62 -2.79 -2.02
C ARG A 191 -11.31 -1.56 -2.87
N PRO A 192 -10.11 -1.46 -3.46
CA PRO A 192 -9.78 -0.33 -4.32
C PRO A 192 -10.59 -0.39 -5.62
N CYS A 193 -10.97 0.77 -6.14
CA CYS A 193 -11.55 0.87 -7.46
C CYS A 193 -10.48 0.52 -8.52
N PRO A 194 -10.73 -0.41 -9.44
CA PRO A 194 -9.75 -0.79 -10.47
C PRO A 194 -9.42 0.36 -11.42
N GLN A 195 -10.33 1.34 -11.57
CA GLN A 195 -10.17 2.46 -12.50
C GLN A 195 -9.40 3.65 -11.93
N CYS A 196 -9.52 3.91 -10.63
CA CYS A 196 -8.88 5.08 -10.01
C CYS A 196 -8.01 4.76 -8.79
N GLY A 197 -8.04 3.53 -8.28
CA GLY A 197 -7.35 3.14 -7.05
C GLY A 197 -7.97 3.68 -5.75
N SER A 198 -9.08 4.43 -5.83
CA SER A 198 -9.75 4.96 -4.63
C SER A 198 -10.38 3.85 -3.81
N HIS A 199 -10.32 3.96 -2.49
CA HIS A 199 -10.96 3.02 -1.56
C HIS A 199 -12.41 3.40 -1.24
N LEU A 200 -12.91 4.51 -1.82
CA LEU A 200 -14.30 4.95 -1.67
C LEU A 200 -15.22 4.13 -2.59
N VAL A 201 -15.18 2.81 -2.47
CA VAL A 201 -16.03 1.87 -3.21
C VAL A 201 -17.13 1.40 -2.29
N TYR A 202 -18.38 1.48 -2.75
CA TYR A 202 -19.55 1.03 -2.01
C TYR A 202 -20.37 0.03 -2.82
N ARG A 203 -21.00 -0.90 -2.11
CA ARG A 203 -21.88 -1.92 -2.68
C ARG A 203 -23.21 -1.31 -3.11
N ILE A 204 -23.68 -1.67 -4.31
CA ILE A 204 -24.92 -1.14 -4.90
C ILE A 204 -26.15 -1.84 -4.33
N ASP A 205 -26.18 -3.17 -4.37
CA ASP A 205 -27.28 -3.99 -3.85
C ASP A 205 -26.91 -4.53 -2.47
N ARG A 206 -27.64 -4.18 -1.42
CA ARG A 206 -27.39 -4.66 -0.04
C ARG A 206 -28.40 -5.71 0.42
N THR A 207 -29.31 -6.13 -0.46
CA THR A 207 -30.42 -7.04 -0.10
C THR A 207 -30.02 -8.51 -0.07
N ARG A 208 -28.97 -8.86 -0.82
CA ARG A 208 -28.37 -10.18 -0.85
C ARG A 208 -27.08 -10.20 -0.05
N ASN A 209 -26.63 -11.35 0.39
CA ASN A 209 -25.35 -11.47 1.10
C ASN A 209 -24.33 -12.34 0.35
N GLU A 210 -24.70 -13.00 -0.76
CA GLU A 210 -23.72 -13.78 -1.51
C GLU A 210 -22.70 -12.87 -2.19
N SER A 211 -21.42 -13.27 -2.16
CA SER A 211 -20.30 -12.52 -2.73
C SER A 211 -20.47 -12.22 -4.22
N GLY A 212 -21.10 -13.13 -4.98
CA GLY A 212 -21.41 -12.94 -6.41
C GLY A 212 -22.42 -11.83 -6.71
N PHE A 213 -23.06 -11.25 -5.70
CA PHE A 213 -23.94 -10.06 -5.82
C PHE A 213 -23.35 -8.84 -5.11
N ALA A 214 -22.04 -8.78 -5.00
CA ALA A 214 -21.32 -7.66 -4.41
C ALA A 214 -20.98 -6.53 -5.41
N ASP A 215 -21.74 -6.39 -6.50
CA ASP A 215 -21.60 -5.30 -7.45
C ASP A 215 -21.48 -3.96 -6.72
N ALA A 216 -20.53 -3.14 -7.16
CA ALA A 216 -20.09 -1.96 -6.47
C ALA A 216 -20.01 -0.75 -7.41
N GLN A 217 -19.95 0.44 -6.80
CA GLN A 217 -19.69 1.67 -7.50
C GLN A 217 -18.64 2.48 -6.74
N CYS A 218 -17.73 3.10 -7.48
CA CYS A 218 -16.78 4.03 -6.91
C CYS A 218 -17.45 5.39 -6.68
N ARG A 219 -17.47 5.86 -5.42
CA ARG A 219 -17.96 7.20 -5.07
C ARG A 219 -17.06 8.30 -5.62
N GLN A 220 -15.80 7.98 -5.91
CA GLN A 220 -14.79 8.94 -6.33
C GLN A 220 -14.83 9.24 -7.84
N CYS A 221 -14.89 8.21 -8.69
CA CYS A 221 -14.90 8.36 -10.15
C CYS A 221 -16.23 7.96 -10.82
N GLY A 222 -17.16 7.36 -10.07
CA GLY A 222 -18.45 6.90 -10.58
C GLY A 222 -18.44 5.53 -11.27
N GLU A 223 -17.27 4.90 -11.41
CA GLU A 223 -17.11 3.60 -12.09
C GLU A 223 -18.00 2.52 -11.47
N ARG A 224 -18.69 1.74 -12.32
CA ARG A 224 -19.46 0.58 -11.88
C ARG A 224 -18.60 -0.67 -12.01
N ILE A 225 -18.53 -1.44 -10.94
CA ILE A 225 -17.60 -2.56 -10.79
C ILE A 225 -18.48 -3.79 -10.53
N ASP A 226 -18.44 -4.78 -11.41
CA ASP A 226 -19.11 -6.05 -11.14
C ASP A 226 -18.41 -6.82 -10.01
N ALA A 227 -19.12 -7.76 -9.39
CA ALA A 227 -18.63 -8.51 -8.25
C ALA A 227 -17.29 -9.23 -8.52
N ILE A 228 -17.07 -9.79 -9.71
CA ILE A 228 -15.84 -10.54 -10.04
C ILE A 228 -14.66 -9.57 -10.13
N THR A 229 -14.81 -8.48 -10.89
CA THR A 229 -13.76 -7.44 -11.00
C THR A 229 -13.41 -6.85 -9.63
N LEU A 230 -14.41 -6.69 -8.75
CA LEU A 230 -14.19 -6.23 -7.38
C LEU A 230 -13.34 -7.22 -6.57
N MET A 231 -13.65 -8.53 -6.67
CA MET A 231 -12.89 -9.58 -5.98
C MET A 231 -11.45 -9.63 -6.44
N GLU A 232 -11.21 -9.57 -7.76
CA GLU A 232 -9.87 -9.57 -8.33
C GLU A 232 -9.06 -8.36 -7.83
N ALA A 233 -9.62 -7.15 -7.91
CA ALA A 233 -8.95 -5.94 -7.42
C ALA A 233 -8.66 -5.99 -5.92
N ALA A 234 -9.57 -6.54 -5.12
CA ALA A 234 -9.40 -6.66 -3.67
C ALA A 234 -8.30 -7.67 -3.32
N LEU A 235 -8.28 -8.84 -3.95
CA LEU A 235 -7.27 -9.88 -3.74
C LEU A 235 -5.89 -9.43 -4.21
N GLU A 236 -5.80 -8.78 -5.38
CA GLU A 236 -4.53 -8.26 -5.88
C GLU A 236 -3.93 -7.21 -4.95
N ALA A 237 -4.76 -6.34 -4.36
CA ALA A 237 -4.32 -5.37 -3.37
C ALA A 237 -3.93 -6.02 -2.04
N HIS A 238 -4.66 -7.05 -1.60
CA HIS A 238 -4.39 -7.77 -0.36
C HIS A 238 -3.04 -8.51 -0.41
N PHE A 239 -2.74 -9.19 -1.52
CA PHE A 239 -1.53 -10.00 -1.67
C PHE A 239 -0.36 -9.27 -2.36
N GLU A 240 -0.37 -7.93 -2.46
CA GLU A 240 0.65 -7.18 -3.19
C GLU A 240 2.08 -7.51 -2.72
N TYR A 241 2.26 -7.68 -1.40
CA TYR A 241 3.57 -7.98 -0.80
C TYR A 241 4.01 -9.42 -1.08
N GLU A 242 3.13 -10.38 -0.83
CA GLU A 242 3.36 -11.82 -0.99
C GLU A 242 3.69 -12.15 -2.44
N ARG A 243 2.96 -11.54 -3.39
CA ARG A 243 3.20 -11.68 -4.83
C ARG A 243 4.57 -11.15 -5.23
N TYR A 244 4.97 -10.00 -4.69
CA TYR A 244 6.29 -9.44 -4.95
C TYR A 244 7.41 -10.33 -4.39
N ALA A 245 7.23 -10.89 -3.18
CA ALA A 245 8.16 -11.82 -2.58
C ALA A 245 8.28 -13.12 -3.41
N ALA A 246 7.15 -13.70 -3.83
CA ALA A 246 7.12 -14.90 -4.66
C ALA A 246 7.93 -14.72 -5.96
N VAL A 247 7.76 -13.59 -6.66
CA VAL A 247 8.52 -13.30 -7.89
C VAL A 247 10.03 -13.19 -7.63
N LYS A 248 10.43 -12.60 -6.49
CA LYS A 248 11.86 -12.40 -6.17
C LYS A 248 12.55 -13.68 -5.71
N ASP A 249 11.85 -14.47 -4.91
CA ASP A 249 12.43 -15.62 -4.22
C ASP A 249 12.15 -16.95 -4.94
N GLY A 250 11.46 -16.90 -6.08
CA GLY A 250 11.05 -18.09 -6.85
C GLY A 250 9.95 -18.90 -6.17
N GLY A 251 9.13 -18.25 -5.35
CA GLY A 251 7.95 -18.83 -4.71
C GLY A 251 6.72 -18.89 -5.64
N GLU A 252 5.65 -19.51 -5.17
CA GLU A 252 4.37 -19.57 -5.88
C GLU A 252 3.56 -18.27 -5.62
N ASP A 253 2.90 -17.74 -6.67
CA ASP A 253 1.99 -16.60 -6.53
C ASP A 253 0.79 -17.05 -5.67
N PRO A 254 0.44 -16.34 -4.58
CA PRO A 254 -0.72 -16.68 -3.74
C PRO A 254 -2.06 -16.64 -4.48
N LEU A 255 -2.11 -16.09 -5.69
CA LEU A 255 -3.31 -16.03 -6.54
C LEU A 255 -3.14 -16.83 -7.84
N GLY A 256 -4.11 -17.70 -8.11
CA GLY A 256 -4.23 -18.49 -9.33
C GLY A 256 -5.47 -18.13 -10.16
N ILE A 257 -5.44 -18.56 -11.43
CA ILE A 257 -6.63 -18.55 -12.29
C ILE A 257 -7.43 -19.82 -12.00
N CYS A 258 -8.67 -19.69 -11.54
CA CYS A 258 -9.49 -20.85 -11.23
C CYS A 258 -9.75 -21.70 -12.49
N PRO A 259 -9.50 -23.01 -12.48
CA PRO A 259 -9.75 -23.87 -13.64
C PRO A 259 -11.25 -24.07 -13.94
N GLU A 260 -12.15 -23.81 -12.98
CA GLU A 260 -13.60 -23.96 -13.18
C GLU A 260 -14.24 -22.68 -13.75
N CYS A 261 -13.99 -21.52 -13.14
CA CYS A 261 -14.63 -20.26 -13.54
C CYS A 261 -13.71 -19.28 -14.28
N THR A 262 -12.44 -19.61 -14.48
CA THR A 262 -11.43 -18.84 -15.25
C THR A 262 -11.09 -17.44 -14.72
N THR A 263 -11.58 -17.09 -13.53
CA THR A 263 -11.29 -15.81 -12.87
C THR A 263 -10.03 -15.92 -12.02
N LYS A 264 -9.30 -14.82 -11.85
CA LYS A 264 -8.09 -14.75 -11.02
C LYS A 264 -8.44 -14.54 -9.55
N THR A 265 -9.26 -15.45 -9.03
CA THR A 265 -9.86 -15.39 -7.69
C THR A 265 -9.59 -16.65 -6.88
N TYR A 266 -8.63 -17.47 -7.30
CA TYR A 266 -8.24 -18.69 -6.59
C TYR A 266 -7.09 -18.38 -5.62
N VAL A 267 -7.33 -18.54 -4.32
CA VAL A 267 -6.36 -18.24 -3.26
C VAL A 267 -5.61 -19.50 -2.88
N MET A 268 -4.28 -19.41 -2.84
CA MET A 268 -3.33 -20.45 -2.44
C MET A 268 -2.37 -19.88 -1.40
N PHE A 269 -2.90 -19.52 -0.24
CA PHE A 269 -2.10 -18.86 0.80
C PHE A 269 -2.52 -19.34 2.19
N ASN A 270 -1.52 -19.62 3.02
CA ASN A 270 -1.71 -20.29 4.32
C ASN A 270 -2.54 -21.58 4.18
N GLU A 271 -3.71 -21.63 4.81
CA GLU A 271 -4.62 -22.79 4.80
C GLU A 271 -5.72 -22.67 3.72
N GLU A 272 -5.80 -21.54 3.00
CA GLU A 272 -6.75 -21.37 1.90
C GLU A 272 -6.21 -21.99 0.60
N ASN A 273 -6.99 -22.93 0.03
CA ASN A 273 -6.76 -23.52 -1.30
C ASN A 273 -8.09 -23.63 -2.07
N GLN A 274 -8.66 -22.48 -2.44
CA GLN A 274 -10.01 -22.42 -3.03
C GLN A 274 -10.27 -21.17 -3.87
N CYS A 275 -11.24 -21.25 -4.77
CA CYS A 275 -11.78 -20.12 -5.52
C CYS A 275 -12.79 -19.32 -4.69
N THR A 276 -12.57 -18.02 -4.54
CA THR A 276 -13.49 -17.14 -3.80
C THR A 276 -14.77 -16.78 -4.57
N ASN A 277 -14.81 -17.06 -5.88
CA ASN A 277 -15.95 -16.78 -6.74
C ASN A 277 -16.86 -18.01 -6.92
N CYS A 278 -16.32 -19.15 -7.37
CA CYS A 278 -17.11 -20.38 -7.61
C CYS A 278 -17.02 -21.42 -6.47
N PHE A 279 -16.19 -21.17 -5.44
CA PHE A 279 -16.01 -22.05 -4.28
C PHE A 279 -15.39 -23.42 -4.57
N MET A 280 -14.82 -23.60 -5.76
CA MET A 280 -14.05 -24.81 -6.08
C MET A 280 -12.75 -24.86 -5.27
N SER A 281 -12.46 -26.01 -4.69
CA SER A 281 -11.20 -26.31 -4.01
C SER A 281 -10.49 -27.49 -4.68
N LEU A 282 -9.17 -27.41 -4.75
CA LEU A 282 -8.33 -28.51 -5.19
C LEU A 282 -7.78 -29.25 -3.97
N GLU A 283 -7.70 -30.58 -4.08
CA GLU A 283 -7.16 -31.45 -3.03
C GLU A 283 -5.74 -31.90 -3.39
N GLU A 284 -5.32 -33.08 -2.92
CA GLU A 284 -4.06 -33.68 -3.31
C GLU A 284 -4.23 -34.56 -4.56
N CYS A 285 -3.17 -34.68 -5.34
CA CYS A 285 -3.12 -35.60 -6.48
C CYS A 285 -3.32 -37.03 -5.99
N ALA A 286 -4.34 -37.73 -6.50
CA ALA A 286 -4.70 -39.08 -6.09
C ALA A 286 -3.58 -40.13 -6.30
N ARG A 287 -2.55 -39.80 -7.08
CA ARG A 287 -1.42 -40.71 -7.36
C ARG A 287 -0.13 -40.36 -6.61
N CYS A 288 0.26 -39.09 -6.58
CA CYS A 288 1.53 -38.67 -5.96
C CYS A 288 1.35 -37.91 -4.66
N TYR A 289 0.12 -37.65 -4.23
CA TYR A 289 -0.24 -36.92 -3.02
C TYR A 289 0.32 -35.49 -2.94
N ALA A 290 0.81 -34.95 -4.07
CA ALA A 290 1.20 -33.55 -4.15
C ALA A 290 -0.05 -32.68 -4.10
N SER A 291 -0.04 -31.62 -3.30
CA SER A 291 -1.12 -30.63 -3.26
C SER A 291 -1.38 -30.07 -4.65
N LEU A 292 -2.64 -30.09 -5.08
CA LEU A 292 -3.03 -29.56 -6.37
C LEU A 292 -3.26 -28.06 -6.29
N THR A 293 -2.72 -27.39 -7.28
CA THR A 293 -2.90 -25.96 -7.52
C THR A 293 -3.39 -25.76 -8.95
N PRO A 294 -3.97 -24.61 -9.29
CA PRO A 294 -4.32 -24.30 -10.67
C PRO A 294 -3.16 -24.41 -11.66
N ASN A 295 -1.91 -24.32 -11.17
CA ASN A 295 -0.70 -24.41 -11.99
C ASN A 295 -0.29 -25.86 -12.30
N ASN A 296 -0.72 -26.84 -11.50
CA ASN A 296 -0.26 -28.22 -11.62
C ASN A 296 -1.37 -29.24 -11.88
N VAL A 297 -2.64 -28.87 -11.68
CA VAL A 297 -3.80 -29.75 -11.90
C VAL A 297 -3.96 -30.10 -13.38
N SER A 298 -4.40 -31.32 -13.67
CA SER A 298 -4.67 -31.75 -15.03
C SER A 298 -5.91 -31.05 -15.60
N HIS A 299 -5.86 -30.71 -16.89
CA HIS A 299 -7.03 -30.22 -17.62
C HIS A 299 -8.13 -31.28 -17.76
N ASP A 300 -7.74 -32.57 -17.74
CA ASP A 300 -8.66 -33.70 -17.96
C ASP A 300 -9.20 -34.29 -16.65
N SER A 301 -8.54 -34.00 -15.52
CA SER A 301 -8.93 -34.52 -14.21
C SER A 301 -8.52 -33.60 -13.06
N SER A 302 -9.51 -33.15 -12.28
CA SER A 302 -9.29 -32.37 -11.07
C SER A 302 -8.66 -33.16 -9.91
N SER A 303 -8.55 -34.49 -10.02
CA SER A 303 -7.95 -35.36 -9.00
C SER A 303 -6.48 -35.72 -9.28
N LEU A 304 -5.92 -35.31 -10.42
CA LEU A 304 -4.56 -35.64 -10.82
C LEU A 304 -3.78 -34.39 -11.19
N CYS A 305 -2.49 -34.40 -10.87
CA CYS A 305 -1.58 -33.41 -11.45
C CYS A 305 -1.32 -33.75 -12.92
N GLY A 306 -0.98 -32.73 -13.74
CA GLY A 306 -0.76 -32.88 -15.17
C GLY A 306 0.29 -33.94 -15.50
N TYR A 307 1.34 -34.08 -14.68
CA TYR A 307 2.33 -35.15 -14.84
C TYR A 307 1.74 -36.55 -14.64
N CYS A 308 0.96 -36.75 -13.57
CA CYS A 308 0.35 -38.05 -13.30
C CYS A 308 -0.72 -38.42 -14.32
N SER A 309 -1.49 -37.42 -14.78
CA SER A 309 -2.47 -37.58 -15.86
C SER A 309 -1.80 -38.02 -17.17
N ASN A 310 -0.69 -37.37 -17.55
CA ASN A 310 0.06 -37.70 -18.77
C ASN A 310 0.68 -39.10 -18.75
N LEU A 311 1.09 -39.59 -17.57
CA LEU A 311 1.63 -40.94 -17.43
C LEU A 311 0.53 -42.00 -17.60
N LEU A 312 -0.64 -41.80 -16.98
CA LEU A 312 -1.76 -42.73 -17.13
C LEU A 312 -2.27 -42.79 -18.57
N SER A 313 -2.34 -41.66 -19.27
CA SER A 313 -2.78 -41.61 -20.67
C SER A 313 -1.81 -42.28 -21.67
N LYS A 314 -0.62 -42.71 -21.22
CA LYS A 314 0.36 -43.46 -22.03
C LYS A 314 0.34 -44.95 -21.74
N ASP A 315 -0.28 -45.36 -20.62
CA ASP A 315 -0.46 -46.74 -20.23
C ASP A 315 -1.81 -47.32 -20.75
N ASP A 316 -2.68 -46.46 -21.29
CA ASP A 316 -3.91 -46.77 -22.04
C ASP A 316 -3.64 -46.86 -23.56
#